data_AF-A0A7Z9UM88-F1
#
_entry.id   AF-A0A7Z9UM88-F1
#
_cell.length_a   1.000
_cell.length_b   1.000
_cell.length_c   1.000
_cell.angle_alpha   90.00
_cell.angle_beta   90.00
_cell.angle_gamma   90.00
#
_symmetry.space_group_name_H-M   'P 1'
#
loop_
_entity.id
_entity.type
_entity.pdbx_description
1 polymer ?
#
loop_
_entity_poly.entity_id
_entity_poly.type
_entity_poly.pdbx_seq_one_letter_code
_entity_poly.pdbx_strand_id
1 'polypeptide(L)'
;MAKEKNSKRSRIPNGYNSEDKKRRIAWLKEYTGFNYKDSPVNPPEELKGIIENHIGYMKIPMAVAGPMQLDGQYAKGEFFVPICTLEGTLAISMTRGMYASSISGGIRVRHVKQELSRAPVFIFEDLNDSFEFMRWVKEHYDDIKKVAESTTQHGKLLRIDQYPVQNYVILDMILDTGNAAGQNMVTLAAKVACDYIKEQTGHTFILESGFNSDKKASSRNMIMGRGHSVLAEVTLTHAVMKRYLGINAKDVDRFQQLGPTITTMAGTSGCHLHISNALTAIYLATGQDTACVAENAMGHFQTEQVDHGIKCRLTLPSLTVGTVGGGTRLLPQQQNLEFLGCNDGDYSARKLAEIIGASTLALEISLMSAIASDTFAMAHMKYGRK
;
A
#
# COMPACT_ATOMS: atom_id res chain seq x y z
N MET A 1 27.01 14.71 -16.37
CA MET A 1 27.35 15.77 -15.41
C MET A 1 26.21 15.93 -14.41
N ALA A 2 26.31 15.29 -13.25
CA ALA A 2 25.34 15.44 -12.18
C ALA A 2 25.57 16.80 -11.52
N LYS A 3 24.63 17.74 -11.66
CA LYS A 3 24.64 18.99 -10.89
C LYS A 3 24.56 18.60 -9.40
N GLU A 4 25.56 18.96 -8.62
CA GLU A 4 25.47 18.98 -7.15
C GLU A 4 24.26 19.84 -6.76
N LYS A 5 23.13 19.19 -6.46
CA LYS A 5 21.95 19.86 -5.91
C LYS A 5 22.32 20.32 -4.51
N ASN A 6 22.48 21.63 -4.36
CA ASN A 6 22.75 22.31 -3.09
C ASN A 6 21.79 21.83 -1.98
N SER A 7 22.31 21.30 -0.87
CA SER A 7 21.54 20.59 0.17
C SER A 7 20.46 21.44 0.87
N LYS A 8 20.55 22.78 0.78
CA LYS A 8 19.50 23.69 1.28
C LYS A 8 18.28 23.74 0.36
N ARG A 9 18.41 23.43 -0.93
CA ARG A 9 17.30 23.45 -1.90
C ARG A 9 16.41 22.20 -1.83
N SER A 10 16.85 21.10 -1.23
CA SER A 10 16.06 19.86 -1.13
C SER A 10 15.04 19.85 0.00
N ARG A 11 15.10 20.80 0.94
CA ARG A 11 14.20 20.85 2.09
C ARG A 11 12.91 21.60 1.79
N ILE A 12 11.79 20.97 2.09
CA ILE A 12 10.45 21.57 1.98
C ILE A 12 10.33 22.79 2.93
N PRO A 13 9.87 23.96 2.46
CA PRO A 13 9.65 25.13 3.30
C PRO A 13 8.71 24.87 4.50
N ASN A 14 9.09 25.38 5.67
CA ASN A 14 8.35 25.24 6.93
C ASN A 14 7.32 26.37 7.13
N GLY A 15 6.46 26.20 8.15
CA GLY A 15 5.48 27.20 8.57
C GLY A 15 4.03 26.82 8.27
N TYR A 16 3.10 27.58 8.85
CA TYR A 16 1.65 27.29 8.91
C TYR A 16 0.79 28.33 8.18
N ASN A 17 1.34 29.50 7.84
CA ASN A 17 0.58 30.62 7.32
C ASN A 17 0.33 30.47 5.81
N SER A 18 -0.59 31.27 5.26
CA SER A 18 -0.90 31.29 3.83
C SER A 18 0.32 31.57 2.94
N GLU A 19 1.24 32.41 3.42
CA GLU A 19 2.51 32.68 2.74
C GLU A 19 3.42 31.45 2.69
N ASP A 20 3.44 30.63 3.75
CA ASP A 20 4.20 29.38 3.80
C ASP A 20 3.66 28.36 2.80
N LYS A 21 2.32 28.29 2.64
CA LYS A 21 1.69 27.49 1.56
C LYS A 21 2.18 27.96 0.19
N LYS A 22 2.15 29.27 -0.08
CA LYS A 22 2.60 29.83 -1.38
C LYS A 22 4.08 29.52 -1.63
N ARG A 23 4.94 29.67 -0.62
CA ARG A 23 6.37 29.34 -0.70
C ARG A 23 6.60 27.85 -1.00
N ARG A 24 5.84 26.94 -0.37
CA ARG A 24 5.92 25.50 -0.67
C ARG A 24 5.51 25.18 -2.11
N ILE A 25 4.43 25.79 -2.61
CA ILE A 25 3.99 25.57 -4.00
C ILE A 25 5.02 26.09 -5.00
N ALA A 26 5.55 27.29 -4.78
CA ALA A 26 6.61 27.84 -5.62
C ALA A 26 7.88 26.97 -5.60
N TRP A 27 8.27 26.50 -4.42
CA TRP A 27 9.41 25.61 -4.24
C TRP A 27 9.21 24.26 -4.95
N LEU A 28 8.01 23.66 -4.87
CA LEU A 28 7.69 22.43 -5.60
C LEU A 28 7.93 22.62 -7.10
N LYS A 29 7.37 23.70 -7.67
CA LYS A 29 7.55 24.02 -9.08
C LYS A 29 9.02 24.23 -9.45
N GLU A 30 9.78 24.96 -8.64
CA GLU A 30 11.21 25.22 -8.91
C GLU A 30 12.07 23.95 -8.80
N TYR A 31 11.82 23.11 -7.79
CA TYR A 31 12.68 21.98 -7.46
C TYR A 31 12.35 20.70 -8.25
N THR A 32 11.06 20.39 -8.41
CA THR A 32 10.61 19.16 -9.08
C THR A 32 10.10 19.42 -10.51
N GLY A 33 9.89 20.69 -10.88
CA GLY A 33 9.20 21.04 -12.13
C GLY A 33 7.68 20.87 -12.06
N PHE A 34 7.15 20.34 -10.95
CA PHE A 34 5.74 20.04 -10.81
C PHE A 34 4.91 21.29 -10.52
N ASN A 35 3.97 21.60 -11.41
CA ASN A 35 3.08 22.73 -11.25
C ASN A 35 1.79 22.32 -10.54
N TYR A 36 1.82 22.34 -9.19
CA TYR A 36 0.64 22.03 -8.39
C TYR A 36 -0.50 23.02 -8.68
N LYS A 37 -1.66 22.51 -9.11
CA LYS A 37 -2.89 23.27 -9.26
C LYS A 37 -3.78 22.99 -8.05
N ASP A 38 -4.29 24.04 -7.40
CA ASP A 38 -5.31 23.83 -6.36
C ASP A 38 -6.52 23.18 -7.04
N SER A 39 -6.76 21.92 -6.72
CA SER A 39 -7.34 20.99 -7.68
C SER A 39 -8.80 21.30 -8.01
N PRO A 40 -9.18 21.23 -9.30
CA PRO A 40 -10.58 21.22 -9.70
C PRO A 40 -11.29 19.98 -9.16
N VAL A 41 -12.58 20.09 -8.89
CA VAL A 41 -13.44 18.94 -8.57
C VAL A 41 -14.11 18.47 -9.86
N ASN A 42 -14.41 17.17 -9.95
CA ASN A 42 -15.17 16.64 -11.07
C ASN A 42 -16.61 17.19 -11.05
N PRO A 43 -17.23 17.43 -12.21
CA PRO A 43 -18.67 17.69 -12.26
C PRO A 43 -19.46 16.42 -11.86
N PRO A 44 -20.70 16.54 -11.34
CA PRO A 44 -21.48 15.40 -10.84
C PRO A 44 -21.61 14.22 -11.82
N GLU A 45 -21.68 14.49 -13.13
CA GLU A 45 -21.83 13.49 -14.18
C GLU A 45 -20.61 12.55 -14.26
N GLU A 46 -19.42 13.07 -13.98
CA GLU A 46 -18.16 12.31 -13.98
C GLU A 46 -17.99 11.44 -12.73
N LEU A 47 -18.83 11.63 -11.69
CA LEU A 47 -18.81 10.82 -10.48
C LEU A 47 -19.57 9.49 -10.62
N LYS A 48 -20.14 9.21 -11.80
CA LYS A 48 -20.84 7.95 -12.06
C LYS A 48 -19.91 6.75 -11.83
N GLY A 49 -20.38 5.81 -11.00
CA GLY A 49 -19.60 4.64 -10.58
C GLY A 49 -18.47 4.96 -9.60
N ILE A 50 -18.47 6.15 -9.01
CA ILE A 50 -17.66 6.52 -7.84
C ILE A 50 -18.56 6.66 -6.62
N ILE A 51 -19.67 7.39 -6.74
CA ILE A 51 -20.60 7.63 -5.63
C ILE A 51 -22.03 7.93 -6.13
N GLU A 52 -23.03 7.50 -5.36
CA GLU A 52 -24.44 7.79 -5.53
C GLU A 52 -24.92 8.87 -4.52
N ASN A 53 -26.05 9.54 -4.81
CA ASN A 53 -26.62 10.57 -3.93
C ASN A 53 -25.64 11.70 -3.57
N HIS A 54 -24.84 12.14 -4.54
CA HIS A 54 -23.79 13.15 -4.35
C HIS A 54 -24.37 14.52 -3.91
N ILE A 55 -23.86 15.05 -2.80
CA ILE A 55 -24.24 16.36 -2.24
C ILE A 55 -23.10 17.39 -2.23
N GLY A 56 -21.86 16.98 -2.52
CA GLY A 56 -20.68 17.84 -2.47
C GLY A 56 -19.39 17.11 -2.07
N TYR A 57 -18.36 17.90 -1.74
CA TYR A 57 -17.00 17.41 -1.49
C TYR A 57 -16.48 17.77 -0.09
N MET A 58 -15.83 16.81 0.58
CA MET A 58 -15.08 17.03 1.81
C MET A 58 -13.60 17.29 1.49
N LYS A 59 -13.04 18.40 1.99
CA LYS A 59 -11.61 18.72 1.81
C LYS A 59 -10.79 18.19 2.99
N ILE A 60 -9.83 17.32 2.72
CA ILE A 60 -8.86 16.82 3.70
C ILE A 60 -7.54 17.58 3.52
N PRO A 61 -6.89 18.07 4.62
CA PRO A 61 -5.59 18.72 4.53
C PRO A 61 -4.55 17.82 3.85
N MET A 62 -3.77 18.42 2.96
CA MET A 62 -2.74 17.73 2.18
C MET A 62 -1.37 18.36 2.40
N ALA A 63 -0.34 17.51 2.42
CA ALA A 63 1.07 17.88 2.51
C ALA A 63 1.89 17.07 1.50
N VAL A 64 3.17 17.44 1.38
CA VAL A 64 4.18 16.66 0.66
C VAL A 64 5.24 16.25 1.67
N ALA A 65 5.66 14.98 1.64
CA ALA A 65 6.76 14.45 2.44
C ALA A 65 7.95 14.08 1.54
N GLY A 66 9.17 14.35 2.01
CA GLY A 66 10.40 14.02 1.26
C GLY A 66 11.58 14.97 1.56
N PRO A 67 12.71 14.82 0.86
CA PRO A 67 12.94 13.90 -0.26
C PRO A 67 13.10 12.44 0.18
N MET A 68 12.67 11.51 -0.68
CA MET A 68 12.90 10.07 -0.55
C MET A 68 13.70 9.57 -1.75
N GLN A 69 14.95 9.15 -1.52
CA GLN A 69 15.76 8.50 -2.53
C GLN A 69 15.42 7.00 -2.59
N LEU A 70 15.11 6.51 -3.78
CA LEU A 70 14.61 5.16 -4.01
C LEU A 70 15.41 4.38 -5.05
N ASP A 71 15.74 3.14 -4.72
CA ASP A 71 16.26 2.10 -5.62
C ASP A 71 15.25 0.95 -5.69
N GLY A 72 14.19 1.15 -6.49
CA GLY A 72 13.15 0.16 -6.80
C GLY A 72 13.40 -0.60 -8.11
N GLN A 73 12.64 -1.66 -8.37
CA GLN A 73 12.58 -2.26 -9.71
C GLN A 73 11.84 -1.33 -10.68
N TYR A 74 10.78 -0.68 -10.21
CA TYR A 74 9.87 0.15 -10.98
C TYR A 74 9.98 1.64 -10.59
N ALA A 75 10.30 1.94 -9.33
CA ALA A 75 10.46 3.30 -8.82
C ALA A 75 11.94 3.60 -8.50
N LYS A 76 12.62 4.36 -9.37
CA LYS A 76 14.02 4.77 -9.19
C LYS A 76 14.17 6.29 -9.20
N GLY A 77 14.92 6.82 -8.23
CA GLY A 77 15.24 8.24 -8.15
C GLY A 77 14.74 8.93 -6.89
N GLU A 78 14.65 10.25 -6.95
CA GLU A 78 14.18 11.11 -5.85
C GLU A 78 12.67 11.33 -5.97
N PHE A 79 11.94 11.05 -4.89
CA PHE A 79 10.49 11.22 -4.82
C PHE A 79 10.09 12.17 -3.69
N PHE A 80 8.96 12.85 -3.93
CA PHE A 80 8.22 13.62 -2.94
C PHE A 80 6.80 13.09 -2.93
N VAL A 81 6.32 12.67 -1.77
CA VAL A 81 5.09 11.87 -1.66
C VAL A 81 3.96 12.75 -1.16
N PRO A 82 2.88 12.93 -1.93
CA PRO A 82 1.69 13.62 -1.47
C PRO A 82 0.95 12.76 -0.43
N ILE A 83 0.52 13.39 0.66
CA ILE A 83 -0.24 12.72 1.73
C ILE A 83 -1.40 13.59 2.21
N CYS A 84 -2.53 12.97 2.54
CA CYS A 84 -3.70 13.62 3.10
C CYS A 84 -3.95 13.10 4.52
N THR A 85 -4.02 13.97 5.53
CA THR A 85 -4.18 13.52 6.91
C THR A 85 -4.78 14.60 7.81
N LEU A 86 -5.43 14.15 8.87
CA LEU A 86 -5.89 14.97 9.99
C LEU A 86 -4.98 14.81 11.23
N GLU A 87 -4.03 13.88 11.19
CA GLU A 87 -3.08 13.65 12.26
C GLU A 87 -1.94 14.66 12.20
N GLY A 88 -1.83 15.50 13.23
CA GLY A 88 -0.71 16.40 13.41
C GLY A 88 0.63 15.64 13.40
N THR A 89 1.70 16.29 12.95
CA THR A 89 3.06 15.73 12.80
C THR A 89 3.30 14.67 11.73
N LEU A 90 2.28 13.99 11.21
CA LEU A 90 2.49 12.83 10.32
C LEU A 90 3.40 13.16 9.13
N ALA A 91 3.15 14.28 8.44
CA ALA A 91 3.97 14.75 7.33
C ALA A 91 5.43 15.01 7.71
N ILE A 92 5.67 15.59 8.89
CA ILE A 92 7.00 15.92 9.39
C ILE A 92 7.72 14.63 9.81
N SER A 93 7.01 13.69 10.43
CA SER A 93 7.55 12.39 10.83
C SER A 93 7.96 11.57 9.60
N MET A 94 7.08 11.46 8.60
CA MET A 94 7.40 10.79 7.34
C MET A 94 8.60 11.44 6.64
N THR A 95 8.62 12.78 6.57
CA THR A 95 9.75 13.54 6.02
C THR A 95 11.07 13.25 6.75
N ARG A 96 11.05 13.17 8.09
CA ARG A 96 12.23 12.86 8.90
C ARG A 96 12.81 11.49 8.53
N GLY A 97 11.96 10.47 8.42
CA GLY A 97 12.35 9.12 8.01
C GLY A 97 12.88 9.05 6.58
N MET A 98 12.19 9.71 5.64
CA MET A 98 12.59 9.76 4.23
C MET A 98 13.95 10.45 4.05
N TYR A 99 14.15 11.57 4.74
CA TYR A 99 15.41 12.30 4.71
C TYR A 99 16.55 11.48 5.31
N ALA A 100 16.36 10.90 6.51
CA ALA A 100 17.36 10.07 7.17
C ALA A 100 17.77 8.86 6.30
N SER A 101 16.81 8.22 5.65
CA SER A 101 17.05 7.11 4.73
C SER A 101 17.82 7.58 3.49
N SER A 102 17.43 8.73 2.90
CA SER A 102 18.07 9.28 1.69
C SER A 102 19.54 9.63 1.90
N ILE A 103 19.88 10.27 3.02
CA ILE A 103 21.27 10.59 3.35
C ILE A 103 22.07 9.36 3.84
N SER A 104 21.42 8.21 4.00
CA SER A 104 22.05 6.92 4.29
C SER A 104 22.15 6.02 3.05
N GLY A 105 21.97 6.58 1.84
CA GLY A 105 22.08 5.86 0.56
C GLY A 105 20.74 5.53 -0.10
N GLY A 106 19.61 5.89 0.52
CA GLY A 106 18.27 5.66 -0.01
C GLY A 106 17.68 4.31 0.40
N ILE A 107 16.38 4.16 0.12
CA ILE A 107 15.64 2.93 0.40
C ILE A 107 15.68 2.05 -0.84
N ARG A 108 16.10 0.80 -0.65
CA ARG A 108 15.94 -0.25 -1.66
C ARG A 108 14.57 -0.88 -1.49
N VAL A 109 13.83 -1.03 -2.58
CA VAL A 109 12.51 -1.67 -2.57
C VAL A 109 12.39 -2.69 -3.70
N ARG A 110 11.72 -3.80 -3.46
CA ARG A 110 11.47 -4.83 -4.47
C ARG A 110 10.01 -5.23 -4.43
N HIS A 111 9.34 -5.16 -5.57
CA HIS A 111 8.05 -5.79 -5.77
C HIS A 111 8.25 -7.29 -5.96
N VAL A 112 7.53 -8.10 -5.18
CA VAL A 112 7.69 -9.55 -5.15
C VAL A 112 6.68 -10.21 -6.09
N LYS A 113 5.41 -9.85 -5.95
CA LYS A 113 4.30 -10.40 -6.73
C LYS A 113 3.06 -9.52 -6.68
N GLN A 114 2.15 -9.77 -7.62
CA GLN A 114 0.84 -9.13 -7.71
C GLN A 114 -0.23 -10.20 -7.91
N GLU A 115 -1.05 -10.43 -6.90
CA GLU A 115 -2.02 -11.53 -6.87
C GLU A 115 -3.27 -11.10 -6.11
N LEU A 116 -4.37 -10.82 -6.82
CA LEU A 116 -5.64 -10.48 -6.19
C LEU A 116 -6.58 -11.68 -6.17
N SER A 117 -7.13 -11.96 -5.00
CA SER A 117 -7.97 -13.12 -4.72
C SER A 117 -9.46 -12.77 -4.71
N ARG A 118 -10.27 -13.64 -5.32
CA ARG A 118 -11.70 -13.78 -5.05
C ARG A 118 -11.99 -15.25 -4.75
N ALA A 119 -12.71 -15.51 -3.66
CA ALA A 119 -12.86 -16.87 -3.13
C ALA A 119 -14.33 -17.31 -3.04
N PRO A 120 -14.96 -17.75 -4.15
CA PRO A 120 -16.26 -18.41 -4.13
C PRO A 120 -16.24 -19.73 -3.35
N VAL A 121 -17.41 -20.15 -2.86
CA VAL A 121 -17.60 -21.42 -2.16
C VAL A 121 -18.73 -22.22 -2.79
N PHE A 122 -18.47 -23.50 -3.07
CA PHE A 122 -19.42 -24.48 -3.58
C PHE A 122 -19.81 -25.44 -2.46
N ILE A 123 -21.10 -25.77 -2.35
CA ILE A 123 -21.66 -26.55 -1.23
C ILE A 123 -22.18 -27.89 -1.76
N PHE A 124 -21.88 -28.97 -1.05
CA PHE A 124 -22.16 -30.35 -1.44
C PHE A 124 -22.97 -31.07 -0.35
N GLU A 125 -23.80 -32.03 -0.76
CA GLU A 125 -24.50 -32.93 0.15
C GLU A 125 -23.67 -34.20 0.42
N ASP A 126 -23.01 -34.74 -0.62
CA ASP A 126 -22.07 -35.86 -0.52
C ASP A 126 -20.63 -35.36 -0.56
N LEU A 127 -19.77 -35.93 0.28
CA LEU A 127 -18.33 -35.62 0.27
C LEU A 127 -17.63 -36.13 -0.99
N ASN A 128 -18.06 -37.25 -1.56
CA ASN A 128 -17.50 -37.79 -2.79
C ASN A 128 -17.68 -36.81 -3.96
N ASP A 129 -18.87 -36.19 -4.07
CA ASP A 129 -19.16 -35.16 -5.07
C ASP A 129 -18.17 -33.99 -4.95
N SER A 130 -17.80 -33.59 -3.73
CA SER A 130 -16.84 -32.51 -3.53
C SER A 130 -15.45 -32.86 -4.08
N PHE A 131 -15.00 -34.10 -3.95
CA PHE A 131 -13.72 -34.55 -4.49
C PHE A 131 -13.75 -34.75 -6.00
N GLU A 132 -14.88 -35.23 -6.56
CA GLU A 132 -15.11 -35.29 -7.99
C GLU A 132 -15.11 -33.89 -8.61
N PHE A 133 -15.80 -32.94 -7.98
CA PHE A 133 -15.80 -31.53 -8.35
C PHE A 133 -14.39 -30.94 -8.34
N MET A 134 -13.61 -31.17 -7.28
CA MET A 134 -12.23 -30.68 -7.19
C MET A 134 -11.36 -31.21 -8.33
N ARG A 135 -11.53 -32.49 -8.70
CA ARG A 135 -10.84 -33.10 -9.85
C ARG A 135 -11.30 -32.45 -11.16
N TRP A 136 -12.61 -32.28 -11.33
CA TRP A 136 -13.20 -31.67 -12.51
C TRP A 136 -12.67 -30.24 -12.74
N VAL A 137 -12.57 -29.41 -11.69
CA VAL A 137 -12.02 -28.05 -11.77
C VAL A 137 -10.55 -28.04 -12.24
N LYS A 138 -9.76 -29.06 -11.86
CA LYS A 138 -8.36 -29.19 -12.33
C LYS A 138 -8.30 -29.59 -13.81
N GLU A 139 -9.14 -30.54 -14.22
CA GLU A 139 -9.19 -31.04 -15.60
C GLU A 139 -9.70 -29.97 -16.57
N HIS A 140 -10.60 -29.08 -16.13
CA HIS A 140 -11.20 -28.01 -16.93
C HIS A 140 -10.63 -26.62 -16.62
N TYR A 141 -9.43 -26.54 -16.03
CA TYR A 141 -8.82 -25.26 -15.65
C TYR A 141 -8.71 -24.29 -16.83
N ASP A 142 -8.30 -24.78 -18.01
CA ASP A 142 -8.11 -23.92 -19.19
C ASP A 142 -9.42 -23.33 -19.72
N ASP A 143 -10.52 -24.10 -19.64
CA ASP A 143 -11.85 -23.60 -20.01
C ASP A 143 -12.35 -22.55 -19.01
N ILE A 144 -12.20 -22.83 -17.71
CA ILE A 144 -12.54 -21.88 -16.64
C ILE A 144 -11.73 -20.59 -16.79
N LYS A 145 -10.42 -20.72 -17.07
CA LYS A 145 -9.52 -19.61 -17.31
C LYS A 145 -9.95 -18.76 -18.50
N LYS A 146 -10.25 -19.40 -19.64
CA LYS A 146 -10.71 -18.71 -20.85
C LYS A 146 -11.99 -17.91 -20.59
N VAL A 147 -12.94 -18.49 -19.86
CA VAL A 147 -14.20 -17.84 -19.50
C VAL A 147 -13.97 -16.66 -18.55
N ALA A 148 -13.17 -16.85 -17.50
CA ALA A 148 -12.81 -15.79 -16.54
C ALA A 148 -12.12 -14.62 -17.23
N GLU A 149 -11.16 -14.89 -18.12
CA GLU A 149 -10.38 -13.87 -18.81
C GLU A 149 -11.18 -13.11 -19.88
N SER A 150 -12.28 -13.67 -20.39
CA SER A 150 -13.13 -12.96 -21.35
C SER A 150 -13.81 -11.71 -20.79
N THR A 151 -13.85 -11.54 -19.46
CA THR A 151 -14.48 -10.39 -18.81
C THR A 151 -13.53 -9.19 -18.67
N THR A 152 -12.28 -9.30 -19.10
CA THR A 152 -11.24 -8.31 -18.85
C THR A 152 -10.22 -8.26 -19.97
N GLN A 153 -9.70 -7.06 -20.28
CA GLN A 153 -8.64 -6.89 -21.28
C GLN A 153 -7.24 -7.08 -20.70
N HIS A 154 -7.09 -6.87 -19.38
CA HIS A 154 -5.78 -6.84 -18.72
C HIS A 154 -5.62 -7.91 -17.64
N GLY A 155 -6.73 -8.39 -17.09
CA GLY A 155 -6.69 -9.37 -16.01
C GLY A 155 -6.34 -10.75 -16.54
N LYS A 156 -5.58 -11.51 -15.74
CA LYS A 156 -5.19 -12.89 -16.07
C LYS A 156 -5.43 -13.79 -14.88
N LEU A 157 -6.15 -14.89 -15.06
CA LEU A 157 -6.32 -15.91 -14.03
C LEU A 157 -5.02 -16.70 -13.90
N LEU A 158 -4.32 -16.52 -12.79
CA LEU A 158 -3.01 -17.12 -12.54
C LEU A 158 -3.15 -18.57 -12.07
N ARG A 159 -4.10 -18.82 -11.15
CA ARG A 159 -4.40 -20.15 -10.60
C ARG A 159 -5.74 -20.17 -9.87
N ILE A 160 -6.23 -21.36 -9.57
CA ILE A 160 -7.36 -21.61 -8.68
C ILE A 160 -6.87 -22.55 -7.58
N ASP A 161 -6.65 -22.00 -6.38
CA ASP A 161 -6.29 -22.81 -5.22
C ASP A 161 -7.59 -23.35 -4.59
N GLN A 162 -7.64 -24.65 -4.29
CA GLN A 162 -8.86 -25.31 -3.82
C GLN A 162 -8.73 -25.73 -2.36
N TYR A 163 -9.68 -25.33 -1.52
CA TYR A 163 -9.70 -25.64 -0.08
C TYR A 163 -11.01 -26.35 0.30
N PRO A 164 -11.01 -27.68 0.46
CA PRO A 164 -12.15 -28.39 1.01
C PRO A 164 -12.26 -28.12 2.51
N VAL A 165 -13.46 -27.74 2.96
CA VAL A 165 -13.77 -27.48 4.36
C VAL A 165 -15.16 -28.06 4.63
N GLN A 166 -15.24 -29.07 5.48
CA GLN A 166 -16.50 -29.80 5.73
C GLN A 166 -17.14 -30.28 4.42
N ASN A 167 -18.39 -29.91 4.14
CA ASN A 167 -19.12 -30.26 2.94
C ASN A 167 -19.09 -29.15 1.87
N TYR A 168 -18.09 -28.28 1.88
CA TYR A 168 -17.93 -27.24 0.87
C TYR A 168 -16.48 -27.09 0.38
N VAL A 169 -16.33 -26.55 -0.82
CA VAL A 169 -15.02 -26.30 -1.45
C VAL A 169 -14.92 -24.83 -1.76
N ILE A 170 -13.90 -24.17 -1.20
CA ILE A 170 -13.53 -22.81 -1.55
C ILE A 170 -12.63 -22.86 -2.78
N LEU A 171 -13.00 -22.13 -3.82
CA LEU A 171 -12.17 -21.90 -5.00
C LEU A 171 -11.52 -20.53 -4.85
N ASP A 172 -10.28 -20.47 -4.40
CA ASP A 172 -9.53 -19.21 -4.32
C ASP A 172 -8.94 -18.87 -5.69
N MET A 173 -9.69 -18.07 -6.45
CA MET A 173 -9.33 -17.64 -7.79
C MET A 173 -8.36 -16.45 -7.69
N ILE A 174 -7.13 -16.66 -8.17
CA ILE A 174 -6.04 -15.67 -8.07
C ILE A 174 -5.79 -15.04 -9.44
N LEU A 175 -5.86 -13.71 -9.53
CA LEU A 175 -5.71 -12.98 -10.78
C LEU A 175 -4.62 -11.89 -10.69
N ASP A 176 -3.91 -11.67 -11.80
CA ASP A 176 -3.19 -10.42 -12.07
C ASP A 176 -4.20 -9.37 -12.53
N THR A 177 -4.01 -8.11 -12.12
CA THR A 177 -4.98 -7.01 -12.31
C THR A 177 -4.42 -5.86 -13.14
N GLY A 178 -3.22 -6.02 -13.71
CA GLY A 178 -2.51 -4.97 -14.43
C GLY A 178 -2.29 -3.74 -13.54
N ASN A 179 -2.73 -2.58 -14.00
CA ASN A 179 -2.62 -1.32 -13.26
C ASN A 179 -3.84 -0.99 -12.38
N ALA A 180 -4.89 -1.82 -12.40
CA ALA A 180 -6.06 -1.62 -11.55
C ALA A 180 -5.84 -2.26 -10.18
N ALA A 181 -6.43 -1.68 -9.13
CA ALA A 181 -6.52 -2.34 -7.83
C ALA A 181 -7.30 -3.66 -7.93
N GLY A 182 -8.24 -3.76 -8.88
CA GLY A 182 -8.74 -5.01 -9.45
C GLY A 182 -9.95 -5.64 -8.78
N GLN A 183 -10.45 -5.13 -7.65
CA GLN A 183 -11.52 -5.76 -6.88
C GLN A 183 -12.80 -6.04 -7.68
N ASN A 184 -13.28 -5.07 -8.46
CA ASN A 184 -14.47 -5.25 -9.31
C ASN A 184 -14.20 -6.23 -10.46
N MET A 185 -13.00 -6.16 -11.04
CA MET A 185 -12.59 -7.02 -12.15
C MET A 185 -12.54 -8.49 -11.71
N VAL A 186 -11.92 -8.79 -10.57
CA VAL A 186 -11.84 -10.17 -10.07
C VAL A 186 -13.19 -10.70 -9.62
N THR A 187 -14.08 -9.85 -9.10
CA THR A 187 -15.46 -10.25 -8.77
C THR A 187 -16.22 -10.67 -10.02
N LEU A 188 -16.13 -9.89 -11.11
CA LEU A 188 -16.80 -10.21 -12.36
C LEU A 188 -16.21 -11.48 -12.99
N ALA A 189 -14.89 -11.59 -13.08
CA ALA A 189 -14.21 -12.75 -13.63
C ALA A 189 -14.58 -14.03 -12.85
N ALA A 190 -14.58 -13.98 -11.51
CA ALA A 190 -14.99 -15.10 -10.67
C ALA A 190 -16.47 -15.44 -10.85
N LYS A 191 -17.35 -14.44 -10.98
CA LYS A 191 -18.80 -14.68 -11.19
C LYS A 191 -19.06 -15.43 -12.49
N VAL A 192 -18.47 -14.98 -13.60
CA VAL A 192 -18.66 -15.61 -14.90
C VAL A 192 -18.04 -17.00 -14.94
N ALA A 193 -16.87 -17.18 -14.32
CA ALA A 193 -16.27 -18.50 -14.15
C ALA A 193 -17.17 -19.45 -13.33
N CYS A 194 -17.73 -18.99 -12.20
CA CYS A 194 -18.62 -19.80 -11.38
C CYS A 194 -19.96 -20.10 -12.06
N ASP A 195 -20.50 -19.20 -12.87
CA ASP A 195 -21.69 -19.47 -13.68
C ASP A 195 -21.43 -20.59 -14.69
N TYR A 196 -20.29 -20.55 -15.36
CA TYR A 196 -19.86 -21.63 -16.24
C TYR A 196 -19.68 -22.96 -15.49
N ILE A 197 -18.98 -22.95 -14.35
CA ILE A 197 -18.82 -24.15 -13.50
C ILE A 197 -20.20 -24.71 -13.09
N LYS A 198 -21.13 -23.84 -12.68
CA LYS A 198 -22.50 -24.24 -12.32
C LYS A 198 -23.25 -24.84 -13.50
N GLU A 199 -23.11 -24.29 -14.69
CA GLU A 199 -23.73 -24.83 -15.91
C GLU A 199 -23.18 -26.23 -16.26
N GLN A 200 -21.88 -26.44 -16.09
CA GLN A 200 -21.24 -27.73 -16.41
C GLN A 200 -21.45 -28.82 -15.36
N THR A 201 -21.53 -28.44 -14.08
CA THR A 201 -21.52 -29.41 -12.96
C THR A 201 -22.84 -29.49 -12.19
N GLY A 202 -23.72 -28.50 -12.35
CA GLY A 202 -24.98 -28.40 -11.58
C GLY A 202 -24.81 -27.89 -10.15
N HIS A 203 -23.59 -27.77 -9.63
CA HIS A 203 -23.36 -27.33 -8.25
C HIS A 203 -23.58 -25.83 -8.05
N THR A 204 -24.22 -25.48 -6.94
CA THR A 204 -24.48 -24.09 -6.57
C THR A 204 -23.31 -23.48 -5.79
N PHE A 205 -23.20 -22.15 -5.84
CA PHE A 205 -22.11 -21.43 -5.19
C PHE A 205 -22.57 -20.12 -4.54
N ILE A 206 -21.80 -19.66 -3.57
CA ILE A 206 -21.81 -18.30 -3.05
C ILE A 206 -20.51 -17.62 -3.50
N LEU A 207 -20.61 -16.44 -4.11
CA LEU A 207 -19.46 -15.78 -4.74
C LEU A 207 -18.38 -15.32 -3.75
N GLU A 208 -18.74 -15.10 -2.49
CA GLU A 208 -17.84 -14.61 -1.45
C GLU A 208 -17.95 -15.47 -0.19
N SER A 209 -16.88 -16.23 0.09
CA SER A 209 -16.74 -17.04 1.31
C SER A 209 -16.17 -16.27 2.50
N GLY A 210 -15.59 -15.09 2.25
CA GLY A 210 -14.80 -14.33 3.22
C GLY A 210 -13.34 -14.77 3.32
N PHE A 211 -12.93 -15.83 2.61
CA PHE A 211 -11.58 -16.40 2.69
C PHE A 211 -10.50 -15.49 2.12
N ASN A 212 -10.72 -14.91 0.94
CA ASN A 212 -9.81 -13.92 0.31
C ASN A 212 -9.36 -12.83 1.29
N SER A 213 -10.25 -12.52 2.24
CA SER A 213 -10.27 -11.46 3.22
C SER A 213 -10.14 -10.06 2.61
N ASP A 214 -11.15 -9.67 1.83
CA ASP A 214 -11.32 -8.27 1.41
C ASP A 214 -11.70 -7.38 2.61
N LYS A 215 -10.95 -6.30 2.83
CA LYS A 215 -11.15 -5.26 3.87
C LYS A 215 -11.11 -5.81 5.31
N LYS A 216 -10.40 -6.92 5.52
CA LYS A 216 -10.22 -7.57 6.82
C LYS A 216 -8.77 -8.03 6.98
N ALA A 217 -8.17 -7.72 8.13
CA ALA A 217 -6.89 -8.31 8.51
C ALA A 217 -7.05 -9.83 8.65
N SER A 218 -6.14 -10.61 8.05
CA SER A 218 -6.21 -12.06 8.11
C SER A 218 -4.85 -12.72 7.96
N SER A 219 -4.68 -13.87 8.61
CA SER A 219 -3.50 -14.72 8.45
C SER A 219 -3.32 -15.19 7.01
N ARG A 220 -4.40 -15.36 6.25
CA ARG A 220 -4.32 -15.68 4.81
C ARG A 220 -3.58 -14.58 4.07
N ASN A 221 -3.98 -13.31 4.25
CA ASN A 221 -3.33 -12.20 3.55
C ASN A 221 -1.88 -12.02 4.01
N MET A 222 -1.55 -12.34 5.26
CA MET A 222 -0.16 -12.34 5.75
C MET A 222 0.70 -13.43 5.08
N ILE A 223 0.17 -14.65 4.92
CA ILE A 223 0.94 -15.79 4.38
C ILE A 223 0.95 -15.79 2.84
N MET A 224 -0.23 -15.67 2.25
CA MET A 224 -0.43 -15.82 0.80
C MET A 224 -0.30 -14.49 0.05
N GLY A 225 -0.46 -13.36 0.73
CA GLY A 225 -0.55 -12.04 0.10
C GLY A 225 -1.91 -11.76 -0.53
N ARG A 226 -2.12 -10.48 -0.88
CA ARG A 226 -3.29 -9.99 -1.62
C ARG A 226 -3.01 -8.64 -2.28
N GLY A 227 -3.19 -8.53 -3.58
CA GLY A 227 -2.72 -7.36 -4.34
C GLY A 227 -1.21 -7.41 -4.51
N HIS A 228 -0.51 -6.31 -4.23
CA HIS A 228 0.94 -6.22 -4.37
C HIS A 228 1.67 -6.62 -3.08
N SER A 229 2.71 -7.44 -3.19
CA SER A 229 3.67 -7.68 -2.11
C SER A 229 4.96 -6.91 -2.38
N VAL A 230 5.46 -6.18 -1.38
CA VAL A 230 6.69 -5.39 -1.47
C VAL A 230 7.58 -5.58 -0.25
N LEU A 231 8.88 -5.57 -0.49
CA LEU A 231 9.94 -5.60 0.52
C LEU A 231 10.75 -4.32 0.41
N ALA A 232 10.98 -3.64 1.53
CA ALA A 232 11.80 -2.44 1.58
C ALA A 232 12.92 -2.61 2.61
N GLU A 233 14.12 -2.12 2.30
CA GLU A 233 15.24 -2.08 3.24
C GLU A 233 16.07 -0.81 3.11
N VAL A 234 16.66 -0.37 4.22
CA VAL A 234 17.67 0.69 4.26
C VAL A 234 18.64 0.43 5.40
N THR A 235 19.91 0.81 5.24
CA THR A 235 20.88 0.80 6.33
C THR A 235 21.12 2.22 6.81
N LEU A 236 20.72 2.53 8.04
CA LEU A 236 20.90 3.82 8.67
C LEU A 236 22.29 3.87 9.32
N THR A 237 23.12 4.84 8.92
CA THR A 237 24.47 4.95 9.50
C THR A 237 24.42 5.47 10.93
N HIS A 238 25.42 5.11 11.75
CA HIS A 238 25.54 5.64 13.12
C HIS A 238 25.48 7.18 13.19
N ALA A 239 26.12 7.85 12.23
CA ALA A 239 26.11 9.31 12.14
C ALA A 239 24.69 9.86 11.94
N VAL A 240 23.90 9.23 11.07
CA VAL A 240 22.53 9.64 10.79
C VAL A 240 21.60 9.36 11.97
N MET A 241 21.72 8.17 12.57
CA MET A 241 20.98 7.78 13.75
C MET A 241 21.15 8.80 14.88
N LYS A 242 22.39 9.17 15.19
CA LYS A 242 22.69 10.14 16.27
C LYS A 242 22.24 11.55 15.92
N ARG A 243 22.53 12.02 14.69
CA ARG A 243 22.35 13.43 14.32
C ARG A 243 20.91 13.80 13.96
N TYR A 244 20.17 12.89 13.32
CA TYR A 244 18.85 13.20 12.74
C TYR A 244 17.70 12.44 13.39
N LEU A 245 17.98 11.27 13.96
CA LEU A 245 16.97 10.42 14.60
C LEU A 245 17.05 10.44 16.13
N GLY A 246 18.18 10.87 16.71
CA GLY A 246 18.37 10.98 18.15
C GLY A 246 18.47 9.63 18.87
N ILE A 247 18.89 8.57 18.17
CA ILE A 247 18.93 7.19 18.68
C ILE A 247 20.33 6.58 18.55
N ASN A 248 20.56 5.50 19.30
CA ASN A 248 21.71 4.59 19.14
C ASN A 248 21.21 3.14 18.95
N ALA A 249 22.12 2.24 18.59
CA ALA A 249 21.76 0.86 18.25
C ALA A 249 21.26 0.02 19.43
N LYS A 250 21.76 0.30 20.63
CA LYS A 250 21.37 -0.42 21.84
C LYS A 250 19.91 -0.13 22.22
N ASP A 251 19.47 1.12 22.09
CA ASP A 251 18.10 1.50 22.41
C ASP A 251 17.09 0.90 21.43
N VAL A 252 17.45 0.86 20.13
CA VAL A 252 16.63 0.22 19.11
C VAL A 252 16.53 -1.29 19.31
N ASP A 253 17.65 -1.96 19.63
CA ASP A 253 17.67 -3.40 19.89
C ASP A 253 16.80 -3.77 21.10
N ARG A 254 16.92 -3.01 22.20
CA ARG A 254 16.05 -3.19 23.37
C ARG A 254 14.56 -3.05 23.02
N PHE A 255 14.21 -2.08 22.19
CA PHE A 255 12.84 -1.90 21.71
C PHE A 255 12.36 -3.09 20.86
N GLN A 256 13.21 -3.55 19.93
CA GLN A 256 12.89 -4.61 18.97
C GLN A 256 12.74 -5.98 19.61
N GLN A 257 13.50 -6.28 20.67
CA GLN A 257 13.37 -7.53 21.44
C GLN A 257 11.98 -7.70 22.08
N LEU A 258 11.31 -6.60 22.42
CA LEU A 258 10.00 -6.62 23.06
C LEU A 258 8.85 -6.78 22.05
N GLY A 259 9.03 -6.24 20.84
CA GLY A 259 7.98 -6.13 19.82
C GLY A 259 7.24 -7.44 19.54
N PRO A 260 7.91 -8.51 19.08
CA PRO A 260 7.24 -9.76 18.73
C PRO A 260 6.41 -10.36 19.87
N THR A 261 6.94 -10.35 21.10
CA THR A 261 6.24 -10.88 22.29
C THR A 261 4.97 -10.09 22.59
N ILE A 262 5.06 -8.76 22.62
CA ILE A 262 3.93 -7.87 22.96
C ILE A 262 2.85 -7.93 21.87
N THR A 263 3.26 -7.82 20.62
CA THR A 263 2.38 -7.87 19.46
C THR A 263 1.65 -9.21 19.35
N THR A 264 2.34 -10.32 19.62
CA THR A 264 1.73 -11.66 19.65
C THR A 264 0.70 -11.77 20.78
N MET A 265 1.04 -11.30 21.98
CA MET A 265 0.11 -11.27 23.12
C MET A 265 -1.15 -10.45 22.82
N ALA A 266 -1.01 -9.36 22.04
CA ALA A 266 -2.12 -8.53 21.60
C ALA A 266 -2.94 -9.13 20.44
N GLY A 267 -2.50 -10.24 19.84
CA GLY A 267 -3.15 -10.82 18.65
C GLY A 267 -3.01 -9.96 17.39
N THR A 268 -2.00 -9.09 17.33
CA THR A 268 -1.76 -8.23 16.16
C THR A 268 -1.21 -9.05 14.99
N SER A 269 -1.70 -8.80 13.77
CA SER A 269 -1.26 -9.50 12.56
C SER A 269 0.03 -8.89 12.01
N GLY A 270 1.14 -9.60 12.20
CA GLY A 270 2.48 -9.09 11.91
C GLY A 270 3.06 -8.28 13.07
N CYS A 271 4.27 -7.74 12.92
CA CYS A 271 4.94 -6.94 13.95
C CYS A 271 5.41 -5.61 13.33
N HIS A 272 4.74 -4.53 13.67
CA HIS A 272 4.96 -3.20 13.10
C HIS A 272 4.42 -2.12 14.05
N LEU A 273 4.61 -0.85 13.73
CA LEU A 273 4.17 0.26 14.57
C LEU A 273 2.87 0.89 14.08
N HIS A 274 2.89 1.52 12.91
CA HIS A 274 1.76 2.31 12.38
C HIS A 274 1.72 2.35 10.85
N ILE A 275 1.85 1.19 10.22
CA ILE A 275 1.64 1.00 8.77
C ILE A 275 0.34 1.68 8.31
N SER A 276 -0.73 1.54 9.10
CA SER A 276 -2.05 2.14 8.83
C SER A 276 -1.99 3.65 8.59
N ASN A 277 -1.16 4.39 9.33
CA ASN A 277 -1.02 5.84 9.17
C ASN A 277 -0.41 6.20 7.82
N ALA A 278 0.66 5.52 7.41
CA ALA A 278 1.27 5.75 6.11
C ALA A 278 0.29 5.41 4.98
N LEU A 279 -0.33 4.22 5.05
CA LEU A 279 -1.25 3.77 4.01
C LEU A 279 -2.46 4.68 3.88
N THR A 280 -3.15 4.99 4.97
CA THR A 280 -4.32 5.88 4.96
C THR A 280 -3.98 7.21 4.32
N ALA A 281 -2.85 7.81 4.71
CA ALA A 281 -2.51 9.15 4.24
C ALA A 281 -2.16 9.18 2.75
N ILE A 282 -1.45 8.17 2.24
CA ILE A 282 -1.11 8.06 0.83
C ILE A 282 -2.34 7.64 0.00
N TYR A 283 -3.17 6.74 0.52
CA TYR A 283 -4.36 6.22 -0.17
C TYR A 283 -5.37 7.34 -0.44
N LEU A 284 -5.64 8.18 0.55
CA LEU A 284 -6.49 9.37 0.40
C LEU A 284 -5.93 10.35 -0.64
N ALA A 285 -4.61 10.55 -0.65
CA ALA A 285 -3.95 11.46 -1.60
C ALA A 285 -3.95 10.92 -3.04
N THR A 286 -3.92 9.61 -3.22
CA THR A 286 -3.73 8.96 -4.53
C THR A 286 -4.97 8.22 -5.05
N GLY A 287 -6.11 8.34 -4.38
CA GLY A 287 -7.40 7.83 -4.86
C GLY A 287 -7.59 6.33 -4.71
N GLN A 288 -6.90 5.72 -3.76
CA GLN A 288 -7.03 4.31 -3.44
C GLN A 288 -8.25 4.07 -2.55
N ASP A 289 -8.75 2.83 -2.52
CA ASP A 289 -9.81 2.45 -1.58
C ASP A 289 -9.24 2.43 -0.15
N THR A 290 -9.56 3.48 0.62
CA THR A 290 -9.05 3.66 1.98
C THR A 290 -9.57 2.59 2.94
N ALA A 291 -10.71 1.95 2.66
CA ALA A 291 -11.18 0.82 3.47
C ALA A 291 -10.23 -0.39 3.37
N CYS A 292 -9.44 -0.49 2.30
CA CYS A 292 -8.44 -1.55 2.18
C CYS A 292 -7.28 -1.37 3.17
N VAL A 293 -7.16 -0.24 3.88
CA VAL A 293 -6.20 -0.15 5.01
C VAL A 293 -6.47 -1.25 6.04
N ALA A 294 -7.73 -1.66 6.23
CA ALA A 294 -8.08 -2.73 7.17
C ALA A 294 -7.44 -4.09 6.84
N GLU A 295 -7.15 -4.37 5.56
CA GLU A 295 -6.44 -5.58 5.12
C GLU A 295 -4.95 -5.34 4.82
N ASN A 296 -4.58 -4.11 4.44
CA ASN A 296 -3.24 -3.78 3.99
C ASN A 296 -2.31 -3.36 5.13
N ALA A 297 -2.86 -2.92 6.27
CA ALA A 297 -2.11 -2.48 7.45
C ALA A 297 -1.61 -3.67 8.29
N MET A 298 -0.95 -4.62 7.63
CA MET A 298 -0.26 -5.76 8.24
C MET A 298 1.14 -5.85 7.65
N GLY A 299 2.09 -6.39 8.41
CA GLY A 299 3.44 -6.56 7.91
C GLY A 299 4.47 -6.85 9.00
N HIS A 300 5.72 -6.94 8.58
CA HIS A 300 6.84 -7.16 9.50
C HIS A 300 7.88 -6.07 9.31
N PHE A 301 8.00 -5.21 10.33
CA PHE A 301 9.09 -4.28 10.50
C PHE A 301 10.10 -4.86 11.48
N GLN A 302 11.36 -4.94 11.06
CA GLN A 302 12.43 -5.45 11.90
C GLN A 302 13.71 -4.67 11.66
N THR A 303 14.56 -4.61 12.68
CA THR A 303 15.91 -4.08 12.54
C THR A 303 16.98 -5.09 12.92
N GLU A 304 18.17 -4.91 12.33
CA GLU A 304 19.36 -5.72 12.57
C GLU A 304 20.57 -4.78 12.73
N GLN A 305 21.38 -4.97 13.77
CA GLN A 305 22.64 -4.23 13.90
C GLN A 305 23.63 -4.71 12.85
N VAL A 306 24.36 -3.78 12.26
CA VAL A 306 25.44 -4.04 11.30
C VAL A 306 26.64 -3.15 11.64
N ASP A 307 27.82 -3.47 11.13
CA ASP A 307 29.09 -2.79 11.51
C ASP A 307 29.06 -1.26 11.43
N HIS A 308 28.27 -0.69 10.52
CA HIS A 308 28.20 0.74 10.26
C HIS A 308 26.87 1.39 10.67
N GLY A 309 25.99 0.68 11.37
CA GLY A 309 24.70 1.21 11.80
C GLY A 309 23.63 0.16 12.07
N ILE A 310 22.42 0.40 11.57
CA ILE A 310 21.29 -0.53 11.67
C ILE A 310 20.67 -0.71 10.29
N LYS A 311 20.42 -1.96 9.91
CA LYS A 311 19.55 -2.28 8.78
C LYS A 311 18.10 -2.38 9.23
N CYS A 312 17.23 -1.61 8.61
CA CYS A 312 15.79 -1.63 8.81
C CYS A 312 15.14 -2.32 7.61
N ARG A 313 14.19 -3.24 7.86
CA ARG A 313 13.44 -3.95 6.82
C ARG A 313 11.95 -3.87 7.10
N LEU A 314 11.16 -3.74 6.05
CA LEU A 314 9.71 -3.81 6.09
C LEU A 314 9.20 -4.76 5.01
N THR A 315 8.32 -5.68 5.41
CA THR A 315 7.56 -6.55 4.51
C THR A 315 6.10 -6.14 4.55
N LEU A 316 5.53 -5.83 3.37
CA LEU A 316 4.10 -5.59 3.19
C LEU A 316 3.56 -6.67 2.23
N PRO A 317 2.81 -7.65 2.73
CA PRO A 317 2.38 -8.81 1.93
C PRO A 317 1.17 -8.50 1.05
N SER A 318 0.39 -7.48 1.42
CA SER A 318 -0.90 -7.21 0.83
C SER A 318 -1.09 -5.70 0.69
N LEU A 319 -0.83 -5.17 -0.49
CA LEU A 319 -1.17 -3.80 -0.89
C LEU A 319 -2.14 -3.86 -2.06
N THR A 320 -3.43 -3.74 -1.78
CA THR A 320 -4.47 -3.59 -2.81
C THR A 320 -4.53 -2.14 -3.27
N VAL A 321 -3.71 -1.80 -4.28
CA VAL A 321 -3.58 -0.46 -4.85
C VAL A 321 -3.57 -0.52 -6.38
N GLY A 322 -3.91 0.61 -7.02
CA GLY A 322 -3.88 0.74 -8.47
C GLY A 322 -3.76 2.19 -8.91
N THR A 323 -3.49 2.39 -10.19
CA THR A 323 -3.33 3.71 -10.83
C THR A 323 -4.46 4.02 -11.80
N VAL A 324 -5.29 3.02 -12.14
CA VAL A 324 -6.50 3.18 -12.95
C VAL A 324 -7.75 2.68 -12.24
N GLY A 325 -8.88 3.34 -12.53
CA GLY A 325 -10.20 2.98 -12.00
C GLY A 325 -10.49 3.55 -10.60
N GLY A 326 -11.73 3.35 -10.13
CA GLY A 326 -12.15 3.83 -8.81
C GLY A 326 -11.92 5.33 -8.61
N GLY A 327 -11.31 5.67 -7.46
CA GLY A 327 -11.00 7.04 -7.07
C GLY A 327 -9.79 7.67 -7.76
N THR A 328 -8.98 6.90 -8.51
CA THR A 328 -7.84 7.46 -9.25
C THR A 328 -8.24 8.35 -10.43
N ARG A 329 -9.52 8.26 -10.83
CA ARG A 329 -10.15 9.10 -11.86
C ARG A 329 -10.49 10.51 -11.38
N LEU A 330 -10.48 10.75 -10.07
CA LEU A 330 -10.76 12.07 -9.52
C LEU A 330 -9.59 13.01 -9.82
N LEU A 331 -9.89 14.23 -10.30
CA LEU A 331 -8.87 15.17 -10.78
C LEU A 331 -7.77 15.48 -9.74
N PRO A 332 -8.07 15.68 -8.44
CA PRO A 332 -7.03 15.89 -7.43
C PRO A 332 -6.08 14.69 -7.27
N GLN A 333 -6.65 13.48 -7.25
CA GLN A 333 -5.92 12.23 -7.08
C GLN A 333 -5.09 11.90 -8.33
N GLN A 334 -5.62 12.15 -9.53
CA GLN A 334 -4.90 12.00 -10.79
C GLN A 334 -3.67 12.90 -10.86
N GLN A 335 -3.81 14.17 -10.45
CA GLN A 335 -2.68 15.12 -10.37
C GLN A 335 -1.58 14.60 -9.41
N ASN A 336 -1.96 13.98 -8.30
CA ASN A 336 -1.00 13.41 -7.35
C ASN A 336 -0.32 12.14 -7.88
N LEU A 337 -1.03 11.31 -8.65
CA LEU A 337 -0.43 10.18 -9.36
C LEU A 337 0.54 10.64 -10.44
N GLU A 338 0.22 11.70 -11.17
CA GLU A 338 1.13 12.34 -12.14
C GLU A 338 2.38 12.88 -11.44
N PHE A 339 2.23 13.49 -10.25
CA PHE A 339 3.37 13.96 -9.46
C PHE A 339 4.33 12.83 -9.08
N LEU A 340 3.81 11.63 -8.81
CA LEU A 340 4.59 10.43 -8.53
C LEU A 340 5.10 9.73 -9.81
N GLY A 341 4.72 10.22 -11.00
CA GLY A 341 4.94 9.57 -12.29
C GLY A 341 4.31 8.18 -12.35
N CYS A 342 3.14 8.03 -11.77
CA CYS A 342 2.35 6.79 -11.71
C CYS A 342 1.02 6.92 -12.49
N ASN A 343 0.88 7.94 -13.33
CA ASN A 343 -0.31 8.17 -14.16
C ASN A 343 -0.31 7.34 -15.45
N ASP A 344 0.84 6.81 -15.87
CA ASP A 344 1.02 6.08 -17.14
C ASP A 344 2.05 4.95 -17.03
N GLY A 345 2.09 4.10 -18.07
CA GLY A 345 3.05 3.00 -18.21
C GLY A 345 2.53 1.64 -17.72
N ASP A 346 3.11 0.58 -18.29
CA ASP A 346 2.64 -0.81 -18.15
C ASP A 346 2.67 -1.35 -16.70
N TYR A 347 3.48 -0.75 -15.84
CA TYR A 347 3.68 -1.18 -14.45
C TYR A 347 3.52 -0.05 -13.42
N SER A 348 2.69 0.95 -13.73
CA SER A 348 2.45 2.10 -12.86
C SER A 348 1.92 1.72 -11.47
N ALA A 349 1.07 0.69 -11.36
CA ALA A 349 0.61 0.20 -10.05
C ALA A 349 1.74 -0.43 -9.22
N ARG A 350 2.67 -1.16 -9.87
CA ARG A 350 3.84 -1.74 -9.20
C ARG A 350 4.81 -0.65 -8.73
N LYS A 351 5.00 0.39 -9.55
CA LYS A 351 5.75 1.59 -9.18
C LYS A 351 5.13 2.29 -7.96
N LEU A 352 3.81 2.47 -7.95
CA LEU A 352 3.08 3.05 -6.81
C LEU A 352 3.24 2.19 -5.55
N ALA A 353 3.12 0.87 -5.66
CA ALA A 353 3.32 -0.04 -4.53
C ALA A 353 4.73 0.06 -3.94
N GLU A 354 5.78 0.19 -4.77
CA GLU A 354 7.15 0.41 -4.31
C GLU A 354 7.32 1.75 -3.58
N ILE A 355 6.72 2.84 -4.10
CA ILE A 355 6.73 4.16 -3.46
C ILE A 355 6.02 4.10 -2.10
N ILE A 356 4.87 3.44 -2.03
CA ILE A 356 4.11 3.26 -0.78
C ILE A 356 4.94 2.46 0.22
N GLY A 357 5.51 1.31 -0.18
CA GLY A 357 6.29 0.46 0.71
C GLY A 357 7.50 1.17 1.33
N ALA A 358 8.21 1.96 0.52
CA ALA A 358 9.33 2.76 1.01
C ALA A 358 8.90 3.93 1.91
N SER A 359 7.79 4.59 1.59
CA SER A 359 7.23 5.67 2.41
C SER A 359 6.78 5.15 3.78
N THR A 360 6.20 3.95 3.80
CA THR A 360 5.82 3.26 5.03
C THR A 360 7.05 2.89 5.87
N LEU A 361 8.10 2.32 5.26
CA LEU A 361 9.35 2.03 5.98
C LEU A 361 9.97 3.31 6.59
N ALA A 362 9.98 4.41 5.84
CA ALA A 362 10.45 5.69 6.33
C ALA A 362 9.65 6.16 7.56
N LEU A 363 8.33 6.03 7.52
CA LEU A 363 7.48 6.42 8.65
C LEU A 363 7.68 5.50 9.87
N GLU A 364 7.86 4.19 9.68
CA GLU A 364 8.21 3.23 10.73
C GLU A 364 9.54 3.60 11.40
N ILE A 365 10.58 3.89 10.60
CA ILE A 365 11.90 4.35 11.10
C ILE A 365 11.74 5.59 11.98
N SER A 366 10.96 6.57 11.53
CA SER A 366 10.75 7.79 12.30
C SER A 366 10.05 7.51 13.62
N LEU A 367 8.99 6.69 13.65
CA LEU A 367 8.28 6.38 14.89
C LEU A 367 9.13 5.54 15.84
N MET A 368 9.77 4.48 15.33
CA MET A 368 10.74 3.68 16.08
C MET A 368 11.77 4.58 16.76
N SER A 369 12.29 5.57 16.03
CA SER A 369 13.27 6.52 16.59
C SER A 369 12.68 7.39 17.69
N ALA A 370 11.45 7.87 17.53
CA ALA A 370 10.78 8.67 18.57
C ALA A 370 10.50 7.88 19.85
N ILE A 371 10.12 6.60 19.72
CA ILE A 371 9.86 5.71 20.86
C ILE A 371 11.18 5.34 21.55
N ALA A 372 12.19 4.90 20.79
CA ALA A 372 13.47 4.49 21.34
C ALA A 372 14.23 5.65 22.02
N SER A 373 14.01 6.90 21.59
CA SER A 373 14.63 8.09 22.18
C SER A 373 13.78 8.78 23.27
N ASP A 374 12.62 8.21 23.66
CA ASP A 374 11.65 8.82 24.60
C ASP A 374 11.17 10.24 24.21
N THR A 375 11.11 10.54 22.90
CA THR A 375 10.65 11.86 22.40
C THR A 375 9.22 11.83 21.85
N PHE A 376 8.60 10.65 21.79
CA PHE A 376 7.29 10.43 21.19
C PHE A 376 6.19 11.31 21.81
N ALA A 377 6.06 11.29 23.14
CA ALA A 377 5.03 12.08 23.84
C ALA A 377 5.21 13.60 23.63
N MET A 378 6.45 14.10 23.68
CA MET A 378 6.76 15.51 23.47
C MET A 378 6.44 15.99 22.05
N ALA A 379 6.69 15.16 21.03
CA ALA A 379 6.39 15.51 19.64
C ALA A 379 4.88 15.68 19.39
N HIS A 380 4.06 14.75 19.92
CA HIS A 380 2.59 14.86 19.83
C HIS A 380 2.07 16.08 20.59
N MET A 381 2.62 16.38 21.78
CA MET A 381 2.20 17.57 22.55
C MET A 381 2.53 18.89 21.85
N LYS A 382 3.71 19.00 21.24
CA LYS A 382 4.18 20.26 20.63
C LYS A 382 3.46 20.62 19.33
N TYR A 383 3.03 19.64 18.55
CA TYR A 383 2.58 19.84 17.17
C TYR A 383 1.17 19.30 16.90
N GLY A 384 0.61 18.47 17.80
CA GLY A 384 -0.71 17.85 17.67
C GLY A 384 -1.81 18.52 18.50
N ARG A 385 -1.50 19.57 19.27
CA ARG A 385 -2.47 20.32 20.08
C ARG A 385 -2.50 21.79 19.65
N LYS A 386 -3.68 22.41 19.76
CA LYS A 386 -3.85 23.86 19.63
C LYS A 386 -3.45 24.57 20.91
#